data_AF-A0A956KKS0-F1
#
_entry.id   AF-A0A956KKS0-F1
#
_cell.length_a   1.000
_cell.length_b   1.000
_cell.length_c   1.000
_cell.angle_alpha   90.00
_cell.angle_beta   90.00
_cell.angle_gamma   90.00
#
_symmetry.space_group_name_H-M   'P 1'
#
loop_
_entity.id
_entity.type
_entity.pdbx_description
1 polymer ?
#
loop_
_entity_poly.entity_id
_entity_poly.type
_entity_poly.pdbx_seq_one_letter_code
_entity_poly.pdbx_strand_id
1 'polypeptide(L)'
;MRPRSSILLASLAPALLALTLGACKRDQDSTPPDDGGSQGGDANDRYGGGPTPNDVCTHLFRMAAADAGQPDAQVDQQIIGECIAELEAEVPIRGPQGWAGVANCVVGAQTEADIDACDSAYPLPAGSGSTSDGEFGSPEDMACVHMLEVIFAETAAEQGAVPEVSDDELETLHSDCVRSLLEGEQPNRSPESYQVLVSCIQEATSSAQMQACE
;
A
#
# COMPACT_ATOMS: atom_id res chain seq x y z
N MET A 1 53.04 -8.91 22.45
CA MET A 1 52.80 -9.91 23.53
C MET A 1 52.47 -9.17 24.82
N ARG A 2 51.42 -9.63 25.53
CA ARG A 2 50.71 -9.06 26.72
C ARG A 2 49.66 -7.97 26.41
N PRO A 3 48.55 -7.89 27.18
CA PRO A 3 47.72 -8.97 27.71
C PRO A 3 46.22 -8.80 27.37
N ARG A 4 45.52 -9.93 27.38
CA ARG A 4 44.05 -10.06 27.31
C ARG A 4 43.42 -9.49 28.59
N SER A 5 42.38 -8.67 28.46
CA SER A 5 41.45 -8.36 29.56
C SER A 5 40.08 -8.91 29.22
N SER A 6 39.73 -9.98 29.93
CA SER A 6 38.39 -10.53 30.04
C SER A 6 37.55 -9.60 30.91
N ILE A 7 36.38 -9.17 30.45
CA ILE A 7 35.37 -8.58 31.32
C ILE A 7 34.13 -9.46 31.31
N LEU A 8 33.73 -9.76 32.53
CA LEU A 8 32.73 -10.69 33.01
C LEU A 8 31.31 -10.35 32.56
N LEU A 9 30.58 -11.43 32.28
CA LEU A 9 29.13 -11.53 32.25
C LEU A 9 28.49 -10.93 33.52
N ALA A 10 27.49 -10.07 33.35
CA ALA A 10 26.51 -9.75 34.38
C ALA A 10 25.13 -10.17 33.86
N SER A 11 24.69 -11.32 34.35
CA SER A 11 23.35 -11.87 34.19
C SER A 11 22.35 -11.02 34.99
N LEU A 12 21.29 -10.55 34.34
CA LEU A 12 20.10 -10.02 35.02
C LEU A 12 18.86 -10.53 34.27
N ALA A 13 18.18 -11.48 34.92
CA ALA A 13 16.81 -11.89 34.65
C ALA A 13 16.06 -11.78 36.00
N PRO A 14 14.73 -11.95 36.06
CA PRO A 14 13.67 -11.30 35.29
C PRO A 14 12.66 -10.62 36.26
N ALA A 15 11.99 -9.54 35.85
CA ALA A 15 10.88 -8.96 36.62
C ALA A 15 9.55 -9.33 35.97
N LEU A 16 8.89 -10.36 36.53
CA LEU A 16 7.49 -10.68 36.34
C LEU A 16 6.61 -9.51 36.79
N LEU A 17 5.92 -8.87 35.84
CA LEU A 17 4.83 -7.94 36.11
C LEU A 17 3.54 -8.58 35.59
N ALA A 18 2.78 -9.17 36.52
CA ALA A 18 1.42 -9.61 36.32
C ALA A 18 0.51 -8.37 36.22
N LEU A 19 0.13 -7.99 35.00
CA LEU A 19 -0.94 -7.02 34.77
C LEU A 19 -2.28 -7.77 34.75
N THR A 20 -2.97 -7.71 35.88
CA THR A 20 -4.38 -8.03 36.00
C THR A 20 -5.19 -6.84 35.46
N LEU A 21 -5.68 -6.94 34.23
CA LEU A 21 -6.66 -5.98 33.70
C LEU A 21 -8.06 -6.53 33.93
N GLY A 22 -8.73 -5.89 34.89
CA GLY A 22 -10.12 -6.13 35.22
C GLY A 22 -11.06 -5.77 34.08
N ALA A 23 -12.13 -6.57 33.98
CA ALA A 23 -13.27 -6.35 33.10
C ALA A 23 -13.91 -4.98 33.36
N CYS A 24 -13.79 -4.07 32.40
CA CYS A 24 -14.62 -2.87 32.34
C CYS A 24 -16.00 -3.26 31.80
N LYS A 25 -16.94 -3.56 32.70
CA LYS A 25 -18.37 -3.60 32.40
C LYS A 25 -18.87 -2.15 32.34
N ARG A 26 -19.19 -1.66 31.14
CA ARG A 26 -19.81 -0.36 30.92
C ARG A 26 -21.29 -0.60 30.59
N ASP A 27 -22.14 -0.50 31.60
CA ASP A 27 -23.57 -0.30 31.43
C ASP A 27 -23.77 1.11 30.85
N GLN A 28 -24.33 1.22 29.64
CA GLN A 28 -24.93 2.47 29.18
C GLN A 28 -26.24 2.16 28.49
N ASP A 29 -27.30 2.41 29.25
CA ASP A 29 -28.70 2.24 28.89
C ASP A 29 -29.25 3.59 28.40
N SER A 30 -30.09 3.49 27.37
CA SER A 30 -31.14 4.43 26.96
C SER A 30 -30.76 5.80 26.38
N THR A 31 -30.89 5.92 25.05
CA THR A 31 -31.45 7.13 24.42
C THR A 31 -32.48 6.70 23.36
N PRO A 32 -33.75 7.16 23.43
CA PRO A 32 -34.82 6.79 22.49
C PRO A 32 -34.72 7.57 21.16
N PRO A 33 -35.45 7.13 20.13
CA PRO A 33 -35.16 7.42 18.72
C PRO A 33 -35.80 8.73 18.25
N ASP A 34 -35.28 9.32 17.18
CA ASP A 34 -36.11 9.76 16.03
C ASP A 34 -35.28 10.41 14.91
N ASP A 35 -35.51 9.84 13.72
CA ASP A 35 -35.80 10.48 12.43
C ASP A 35 -34.89 11.57 11.86
N GLY A 36 -34.01 11.11 10.97
CA GLY A 36 -33.34 11.94 9.97
C GLY A 36 -32.78 11.07 8.87
N GLY A 37 -33.66 10.49 8.03
CA GLY A 37 -33.28 9.69 6.86
C GLY A 37 -32.49 10.50 5.85
N SER A 38 -31.18 10.58 6.05
CA SER A 38 -30.22 10.94 5.01
C SER A 38 -30.03 9.70 4.15
N GLN A 39 -30.38 9.80 2.87
CA GLN A 39 -29.92 8.87 1.84
C GLN A 39 -28.39 9.03 1.70
N GLY A 40 -27.65 8.53 2.69
CA GLY A 40 -26.22 8.31 2.66
C GLY A 40 -25.95 6.87 2.27
N GLY A 41 -26.37 6.50 1.06
CA GLY A 41 -25.81 5.33 0.42
C GLY A 41 -24.35 5.61 0.07
N ASP A 42 -23.59 4.54 -0.16
CA ASP A 42 -22.47 4.52 -1.09
C ASP A 42 -21.04 4.60 -0.51
N ALA A 43 -20.79 5.25 0.64
CA ALA A 43 -19.44 5.20 1.22
C ALA A 43 -19.12 3.80 1.79
N ASN A 44 -20.06 3.21 2.52
CA ASN A 44 -19.87 1.89 3.11
C ASN A 44 -19.87 0.77 2.04
N ASP A 45 -20.58 0.97 0.94
CA ASP A 45 -20.62 0.01 -0.17
C ASP A 45 -19.32 0.03 -0.99
N ARG A 46 -18.69 1.20 -1.17
CA ARG A 46 -17.39 1.34 -1.86
C ARG A 46 -16.29 0.50 -1.21
N TYR A 47 -16.30 0.39 0.12
CA TYR A 47 -15.29 -0.32 0.90
C TYR A 47 -15.76 -1.71 1.36
N GLY A 48 -16.85 -2.23 0.79
CA GLY A 48 -17.35 -3.57 1.10
C GLY A 48 -17.81 -3.76 2.55
N GLY A 49 -18.22 -2.68 3.22
CA GLY A 49 -18.57 -2.67 4.64
C GLY A 49 -17.37 -2.74 5.60
N GLY A 50 -16.15 -2.60 5.10
CA GLY A 50 -14.92 -2.59 5.89
C GLY A 50 -14.45 -1.18 6.29
N PRO A 51 -13.32 -1.09 7.02
CA PRO A 51 -12.70 0.19 7.37
C PRO A 51 -12.39 1.04 6.14
N THR A 52 -12.49 2.36 6.28
CA THR A 52 -12.12 3.31 5.22
C THR A 52 -10.61 3.52 5.17
N PRO A 53 -10.05 4.06 4.06
CA PRO A 53 -8.64 4.47 4.00
C PRO A 53 -8.21 5.35 5.17
N ASN A 54 -9.07 6.30 5.59
CA ASN A 54 -8.82 7.15 6.75
C ASN A 54 -8.66 6.35 8.05
N ASP A 55 -9.47 5.31 8.25
CA ASP A 55 -9.39 4.46 9.44
C ASP A 55 -8.07 3.69 9.47
N VAL A 56 -7.67 3.13 8.32
CA VAL A 56 -6.40 2.42 8.15
C VAL A 56 -5.20 3.34 8.42
N CYS A 57 -5.15 4.51 7.76
CA CYS A 57 -4.05 5.46 7.93
C CYS A 57 -3.94 5.98 9.37
N THR A 58 -5.08 6.29 9.99
CA THR A 58 -5.10 6.73 11.40
C THR A 58 -4.59 5.63 12.33
N HIS A 59 -4.93 4.38 12.06
CA HIS A 59 -4.46 3.24 12.82
C HIS A 59 -2.95 3.04 12.68
N LEU A 60 -2.43 3.02 11.46
CA LEU A 60 -1.00 2.88 11.17
C LEU A 60 -0.18 4.00 11.83
N PHE A 61 -0.64 5.25 11.76
CA PHE A 61 0.03 6.35 12.44
C PHE A 61 0.08 6.15 13.96
N ARG A 62 -1.02 5.69 14.57
CA ARG A 62 -1.06 5.43 16.03
C ARG A 62 -0.12 4.30 16.42
N MET A 63 -0.02 3.24 15.61
CA MET A 63 0.96 2.17 15.82
C MET A 63 2.38 2.71 15.78
N ALA A 64 2.74 3.44 14.72
CA ALA A 64 4.06 4.04 14.58
C ALA A 64 4.40 5.00 15.74
N ALA A 65 3.43 5.80 16.17
CA ALA A 65 3.59 6.71 17.31
C ALA A 65 3.79 5.96 18.64
N ALA A 66 3.06 4.85 18.86
CA ALA A 66 3.24 3.99 20.02
C ALA A 66 4.62 3.34 20.05
N ASP A 67 5.10 2.84 18.89
CA ASP A 67 6.43 2.24 18.75
C ASP A 67 7.57 3.26 18.97
N ALA A 68 7.34 4.51 18.58
CA ALA A 68 8.25 5.63 18.88
C ALA A 68 8.21 6.08 20.36
N GLY A 69 7.36 5.46 21.21
CA GLY A 69 7.18 5.85 22.61
C GLY A 69 6.41 7.16 22.79
N GLN A 70 5.63 7.56 21.79
CA GLN A 70 4.84 8.80 21.75
C GLN A 70 3.35 8.52 21.45
N PRO A 71 2.62 7.76 22.30
CA PRO A 71 1.25 7.35 22.03
C PRO A 71 0.25 8.53 21.89
N ASP A 72 0.61 9.70 22.41
CA ASP A 72 -0.18 10.94 22.32
C ASP A 72 0.37 11.93 21.26
N ALA A 73 1.20 11.45 20.33
CA ALA A 73 1.67 12.28 19.22
C ALA A 73 0.48 12.85 18.45
N GLN A 74 0.52 14.16 18.18
CA GLN A 74 -0.48 14.77 17.32
C GLN A 74 -0.36 14.16 15.93
N VAL A 75 -1.48 13.65 15.43
CA VAL A 75 -1.58 13.08 14.09
C VAL A 75 -1.29 14.17 13.08
N ASP A 76 -0.17 14.04 12.37
CA ASP A 76 0.16 14.93 11.27
C ASP A 76 -0.85 14.71 10.15
N GLN A 77 -1.73 15.70 9.96
CA GLN A 77 -2.81 15.63 8.99
C GLN A 77 -2.29 15.57 7.55
N GLN A 78 -1.07 16.05 7.30
CA GLN A 78 -0.45 15.93 5.98
C GLN A 78 -0.10 14.47 5.69
N ILE A 79 0.56 13.79 6.62
CA ILE A 79 0.95 12.37 6.47
C ILE A 79 -0.28 11.49 6.31
N ILE A 80 -1.33 11.73 7.10
CA ILE A 80 -2.60 11.01 6.93
C ILE A 80 -3.23 11.28 5.56
N GLY A 81 -3.18 12.52 5.07
CA GLY A 81 -3.71 12.87 3.75
C GLY A 81 -2.99 12.15 2.61
N GLU A 82 -1.66 12.07 2.69
CA GLU A 82 -0.83 11.34 1.71
C GLU A 82 -1.14 9.84 1.74
N CYS A 83 -1.19 9.23 2.93
CA CYS A 83 -1.60 7.83 3.10
C CYS A 83 -3.02 7.56 2.57
N ILE A 84 -3.99 8.44 2.82
CA ILE A 84 -5.36 8.28 2.33
C ILE A 84 -5.37 8.28 0.80
N ALA A 85 -4.62 9.20 0.16
CA ALA A 85 -4.57 9.29 -1.29
C ALA A 85 -3.98 8.01 -1.93
N GLU A 86 -2.93 7.45 -1.33
CA GLU A 86 -2.34 6.18 -1.77
C GLU A 86 -3.34 5.02 -1.64
N LEU A 87 -3.96 4.87 -0.46
CA LEU A 87 -4.94 3.81 -0.23
C LEU A 87 -6.21 3.98 -1.07
N GLU A 88 -6.64 5.21 -1.37
CA GLU A 88 -7.76 5.47 -2.28
C GLU A 88 -7.49 5.03 -3.71
N ALA A 89 -6.22 5.04 -4.15
CA ALA A 89 -5.80 4.47 -5.43
C ALA A 89 -5.76 2.94 -5.40
N GLU A 90 -5.43 2.32 -4.25
CA GLU A 90 -5.45 0.86 -4.09
C GLU A 90 -6.85 0.23 -4.00
N VAL A 91 -7.80 0.93 -3.37
CA VAL A 91 -9.18 0.43 -3.20
C VAL A 91 -9.80 -0.12 -4.50
N PRO A 92 -9.79 0.61 -5.64
CA PRO A 92 -10.36 0.09 -6.88
C PRO A 92 -9.59 -1.11 -7.45
N ILE A 93 -8.26 -1.18 -7.24
CA ILE A 93 -7.41 -2.29 -7.70
C ILE A 93 -7.77 -3.58 -6.95
N ARG A 94 -7.94 -3.49 -5.62
CA ARG A 94 -8.29 -4.64 -4.77
C ARG A 94 -9.77 -5.02 -4.88
N GLY A 95 -10.63 -4.07 -5.28
CA GLY A 95 -12.08 -4.19 -5.24
C GLY A 95 -12.65 -4.21 -3.80
N PRO A 96 -13.98 -4.10 -3.64
CA PRO A 96 -14.60 -3.90 -2.32
C PRO A 96 -14.32 -5.04 -1.32
N GLN A 97 -14.30 -6.30 -1.78
CA GLN A 97 -14.05 -7.46 -0.91
C GLN A 97 -12.57 -7.61 -0.55
N GLY A 98 -11.67 -7.41 -1.52
CA GLY A 98 -10.23 -7.46 -1.29
C GLY A 98 -9.77 -6.35 -0.35
N TRP A 99 -10.29 -5.13 -0.56
CA TRP A 99 -10.10 -4.02 0.36
C TRP A 99 -10.61 -4.32 1.77
N ALA A 100 -11.85 -4.76 1.91
CA ALA A 100 -12.43 -5.06 3.23
C ALA A 100 -11.58 -6.09 3.99
N GLY A 101 -11.05 -7.11 3.31
CA GLY A 101 -10.16 -8.11 3.89
C GLY A 101 -8.87 -7.51 4.46
N VAL A 102 -8.12 -6.78 3.63
CA VAL A 102 -6.84 -6.18 4.05
C VAL A 102 -7.05 -5.09 5.10
N ALA A 103 -8.03 -4.21 4.93
CA ALA A 103 -8.29 -3.11 5.85
C ALA A 103 -8.70 -3.61 7.25
N ASN A 104 -9.54 -4.65 7.33
CA ASN A 104 -9.88 -5.28 8.61
C ASN A 104 -8.67 -5.95 9.26
N CYS A 105 -7.81 -6.58 8.46
CA CYS A 105 -6.58 -7.18 8.97
C CYS A 105 -5.65 -6.11 9.56
N VAL A 106 -5.37 -5.05 8.80
CA VAL A 106 -4.47 -3.96 9.20
C VAL A 106 -5.00 -3.22 10.42
N VAL A 107 -6.29 -2.88 10.49
CA VAL A 107 -6.87 -2.24 11.67
C VAL A 107 -6.88 -3.16 12.91
N GLY A 108 -6.86 -4.48 12.70
CA GLY A 108 -6.72 -5.47 13.77
C GLY A 108 -5.28 -5.73 14.23
N ALA A 109 -4.29 -5.30 13.45
CA ALA A 109 -2.87 -5.48 13.74
C ALA A 109 -2.44 -4.63 14.94
N GLN A 110 -1.51 -5.17 15.74
CA GLN A 110 -0.96 -4.48 16.92
C GLN A 110 0.55 -4.26 16.82
N THR A 111 1.21 -4.93 15.89
CA THR A 111 2.65 -4.88 15.68
C THR A 111 2.98 -4.81 14.18
N GLU A 112 4.17 -4.34 13.84
CA GLU A 112 4.69 -4.37 12.46
C GLU A 112 4.62 -5.78 11.84
N ALA A 113 4.97 -6.81 12.62
CA ALA A 113 4.88 -8.21 12.16
C ALA A 113 3.45 -8.67 11.83
N ASP A 114 2.42 -8.10 12.48
CA ASP A 114 1.02 -8.38 12.14
C ASP A 114 0.65 -7.71 10.81
N ILE A 115 1.20 -6.52 10.52
CA ILE A 115 1.01 -5.82 9.25
C ILE A 115 1.63 -6.62 8.10
N ASP A 116 2.85 -7.12 8.27
CA ASP A 116 3.51 -7.98 7.27
C ASP A 116 2.72 -9.27 7.01
N ALA A 117 2.10 -9.83 8.06
CA ALA A 117 1.24 -10.99 7.93
C ALA A 117 -0.06 -10.67 7.17
N CYS A 118 -0.61 -9.47 7.34
CA CYS A 118 -1.75 -8.98 6.57
C CYS A 118 -1.40 -8.82 5.09
N ASP A 119 -0.26 -8.21 4.77
CA ASP A 119 0.21 -8.05 3.39
C ASP A 119 0.40 -9.42 2.71
N SER A 120 1.06 -10.36 3.40
CA SER A 120 1.25 -11.73 2.91
C SER A 120 -0.07 -12.48 2.70
N ALA A 121 -1.10 -12.21 3.50
CA ALA A 121 -2.41 -12.86 3.39
C ALA A 121 -3.31 -12.23 2.31
N TYR A 122 -3.07 -10.98 1.95
CA TYR A 122 -3.83 -10.21 0.97
C TYR A 122 -2.89 -9.56 -0.05
N PRO A 123 -2.15 -10.37 -0.84
CA PRO A 123 -1.25 -9.83 -1.84
C PRO A 123 -2.05 -8.96 -2.82
N LEU A 124 -1.44 -7.86 -3.25
CA LEU A 124 -1.97 -7.12 -4.39
C LEU A 124 -2.10 -8.08 -5.58
N PRO A 125 -3.18 -7.99 -6.39
CA PRO A 125 -3.22 -8.69 -7.66
C PRO A 125 -1.95 -8.35 -8.44
N ALA A 126 -1.37 -9.33 -9.13
CA ALA A 126 0.02 -9.34 -9.64
C ALA A 126 0.42 -8.17 -10.60
N GLY A 127 -0.44 -7.17 -10.79
CA GLY A 127 -0.18 -5.94 -11.51
C GLY A 127 -0.03 -4.67 -10.67
N SER A 128 -0.07 -4.71 -9.34
CA SER A 128 0.14 -3.53 -8.49
C SER A 128 1.25 -3.83 -7.48
N GLY A 129 2.43 -3.26 -7.72
CA GLY A 129 3.69 -3.70 -7.15
C GLY A 129 3.82 -3.45 -5.64
N SER A 130 4.11 -4.51 -4.89
CA SER A 130 5.00 -4.42 -3.74
C SER A 130 5.60 -5.80 -3.49
N THR A 131 6.80 -6.05 -4.03
CA THR A 131 7.60 -7.23 -3.70
C THR A 131 8.63 -6.84 -2.65
N SER A 132 8.27 -7.05 -1.39
CA SER A 132 9.25 -7.29 -0.34
C SER A 132 10.02 -8.58 -0.67
N ASP A 133 11.33 -8.45 -0.82
CA ASP A 133 12.33 -9.54 -0.94
C ASP A 133 12.21 -10.53 -2.12
N GLY A 134 12.64 -10.10 -3.31
CA GLY A 134 13.13 -11.05 -4.34
C GLY A 134 13.04 -10.53 -5.76
N GLU A 135 14.19 -10.14 -6.32
CA GLU A 135 14.34 -9.75 -7.73
C GLU A 135 13.62 -8.44 -8.07
N PHE A 136 14.28 -7.31 -7.80
CA PHE A 136 13.90 -6.05 -8.44
C PHE A 136 13.83 -6.32 -9.95
N GLY A 137 12.62 -6.22 -10.52
CA GLY A 137 12.41 -6.32 -11.96
C GLY A 137 13.38 -5.40 -12.70
N SER A 138 13.66 -5.72 -13.96
CA SER A 138 14.49 -4.87 -14.79
C SER A 138 13.90 -3.43 -14.84
N PRO A 139 14.71 -2.40 -15.12
CA PRO A 139 14.19 -1.04 -15.31
C PRO A 139 13.05 -0.98 -16.34
N GLU A 140 13.07 -1.87 -17.34
CA GLU A 140 12.02 -2.05 -18.33
C GLU A 140 10.72 -2.59 -17.72
N ASP A 141 10.80 -3.58 -16.83
CA ASP A 141 9.63 -4.11 -16.12
C ASP A 141 8.95 -2.99 -15.32
N MET A 142 9.74 -2.23 -14.55
CA MET A 142 9.24 -1.08 -13.77
C MET A 142 8.59 -0.02 -14.65
N ALA A 143 9.20 0.31 -15.79
CA ALA A 143 8.66 1.28 -16.73
C ALA A 143 7.36 0.79 -17.39
N CYS A 144 7.27 -0.50 -17.70
CA CYS A 144 6.09 -1.09 -18.34
C CYS A 144 4.91 -1.25 -17.38
N VAL A 145 5.14 -1.66 -16.13
CA VAL A 145 4.11 -1.65 -15.09
C VAL A 145 3.54 -0.24 -14.93
N HIS A 146 4.42 0.75 -14.74
CA HIS A 146 4.01 2.15 -14.60
C HIS A 146 3.25 2.69 -15.82
N MET A 147 3.69 2.34 -17.04
CA MET A 147 2.99 2.70 -18.27
C MET A 147 1.56 2.15 -18.31
N LEU A 148 1.38 0.88 -17.95
CA LEU A 148 0.06 0.24 -17.90
C LEU A 148 -0.83 0.85 -16.81
N GLU A 149 -0.29 1.15 -15.64
CA GLU A 149 -1.00 1.82 -14.55
C GLU A 149 -1.54 3.19 -14.97
N VAL A 150 -0.70 4.02 -15.60
CA VAL A 150 -1.11 5.34 -16.11
C VAL A 150 -2.20 5.20 -17.19
N ILE A 151 -2.02 4.27 -18.14
CA ILE A 151 -3.01 4.03 -19.20
C ILE A 151 -4.35 3.58 -18.61
N PHE A 152 -4.34 2.65 -17.66
CA PHE A 152 -5.58 2.18 -17.03
C PHE A 152 -6.24 3.26 -16.18
N ALA A 153 -5.47 4.07 -15.46
CA ALA A 153 -5.98 5.21 -14.70
C ALA A 153 -6.65 6.25 -15.61
N GLU A 154 -5.99 6.63 -16.72
CA GLU A 154 -6.55 7.56 -17.71
C GLU A 154 -7.80 6.97 -18.36
N THR A 155 -7.75 5.70 -18.76
CA THR A 155 -8.88 5.00 -19.37
C THR A 155 -10.07 4.93 -18.40
N ALA A 156 -9.81 4.69 -17.11
CA ALA A 156 -10.84 4.67 -16.09
C ALA A 156 -11.47 6.06 -15.88
N ALA A 157 -10.66 7.12 -15.93
CA ALA A 157 -11.13 8.49 -15.85
C ALA A 157 -12.02 8.87 -17.05
N GLU A 158 -11.70 8.39 -18.26
CA GLU A 158 -12.49 8.64 -19.47
C GLU A 158 -13.79 7.83 -19.52
N GLN A 159 -13.73 6.55 -19.14
CA GLN A 159 -14.89 5.64 -19.23
C GLN A 159 -15.77 5.64 -17.97
N GLY A 160 -15.28 6.19 -16.87
CA GLY A 160 -15.94 6.17 -15.56
C GLY A 160 -15.91 4.81 -14.87
N ALA A 161 -15.13 3.86 -15.38
CA ALA A 161 -14.93 2.53 -14.82
C ALA A 161 -13.55 1.99 -15.20
N VAL A 162 -12.92 1.22 -14.31
CA VAL A 162 -11.65 0.54 -14.59
C VAL A 162 -11.89 -0.53 -15.67
N PRO A 163 -11.06 -0.59 -16.73
CA PRO A 163 -11.15 -1.65 -17.73
C PRO A 163 -11.06 -3.03 -17.08
N GLU A 164 -12.00 -3.92 -17.42
CA GLU A 164 -11.89 -5.33 -17.05
C GLU A 164 -10.90 -6.00 -18.01
N VAL A 165 -9.67 -6.20 -17.52
CA VAL A 165 -8.59 -6.92 -18.22
C VAL A 165 -8.30 -8.18 -17.41
N SER A 166 -8.29 -9.33 -18.08
CA SER A 166 -7.93 -10.59 -17.43
C SER A 166 -6.43 -10.63 -17.09
N ASP A 167 -6.05 -11.46 -16.10
CA ASP A 167 -4.65 -11.60 -15.70
C ASP A 167 -3.74 -12.03 -16.87
N ASP A 168 -4.22 -12.95 -17.73
CA ASP A 168 -3.50 -13.41 -18.93
C ASP A 168 -3.28 -12.27 -19.95
N GLU A 169 -4.26 -11.37 -20.11
CA GLU A 169 -4.15 -10.21 -20.99
C GLU A 169 -3.19 -9.18 -20.41
N LEU A 170 -3.22 -8.97 -19.09
CA LEU A 170 -2.30 -8.06 -18.42
C LEU A 170 -0.85 -8.56 -18.52
N GLU A 171 -0.61 -9.85 -18.29
CA GLU A 171 0.71 -10.47 -18.48
C GLU A 171 1.19 -10.32 -19.93
N THR A 172 0.30 -10.52 -20.90
CA THR A 172 0.62 -10.34 -22.33
C THR A 172 0.97 -8.89 -22.64
N LEU A 173 0.19 -7.92 -22.16
CA LEU A 173 0.45 -6.49 -22.36
C LEU A 173 1.80 -6.07 -21.75
N HIS A 174 2.10 -6.55 -20.54
CA HIS A 174 3.37 -6.30 -19.87
C HIS A 174 4.54 -6.90 -20.67
N SER A 175 4.44 -8.18 -21.06
CA SER A 175 5.47 -8.86 -21.85
C SER A 175 5.72 -8.18 -23.19
N ASP A 176 4.65 -7.75 -23.87
CA ASP A 176 4.74 -7.03 -25.14
C ASP A 176 5.40 -5.66 -24.98
N CYS A 177 5.10 -4.94 -23.89
CA CYS A 177 5.75 -3.67 -23.56
C CYS A 177 7.26 -3.85 -23.34
N VAL A 178 7.66 -4.80 -22.48
CA VAL A 178 9.08 -5.04 -22.16
C VAL A 178 9.84 -5.45 -23.41
N ARG A 179 9.25 -6.34 -24.22
CA ARG A 179 9.80 -6.73 -25.52
C ARG A 179 9.94 -5.54 -26.45
N SER A 180 8.96 -4.64 -26.51
CA SER A 180 9.04 -3.43 -27.33
C SER A 180 10.19 -2.51 -26.91
N LEU A 181 10.43 -2.33 -25.61
CA LEU A 181 11.57 -1.55 -25.12
C LEU A 181 12.91 -2.22 -25.47
N LEU A 182 13.04 -3.53 -25.20
CA LEU A 182 14.30 -4.27 -25.39
C LEU A 182 14.64 -4.53 -26.86
N GLU A 183 13.66 -4.84 -27.70
CA GLU A 183 13.88 -5.16 -29.11
C GLU A 183 13.70 -3.94 -30.02
N GLY A 184 12.85 -2.98 -29.63
CA GLY A 184 12.51 -1.80 -30.41
C GLY A 184 13.37 -0.57 -30.09
N GLU A 185 13.59 -0.26 -28.81
CA GLU A 185 14.28 0.98 -28.41
C GLU A 185 15.75 0.77 -28.07
N GLN A 186 16.06 -0.27 -27.28
CA GLN A 186 17.42 -0.51 -26.77
C GLN A 186 18.49 -0.63 -27.87
N PRO A 187 18.26 -1.34 -29.00
CA PRO A 187 19.28 -1.49 -30.04
C PRO A 187 19.51 -0.20 -30.85
N ASN A 188 18.55 0.73 -30.80
CA ASN A 188 18.55 1.96 -31.60
C ASN A 188 19.09 3.17 -30.84
N ARG A 189 19.46 3.00 -29.57
CA ARG A 189 19.93 4.08 -28.69
C ARG A 189 21.29 3.72 -28.08
N SER A 190 22.03 4.73 -27.60
CA SER A 190 23.19 4.46 -26.74
C SER A 190 22.70 3.97 -25.37
N PRO A 191 23.52 3.24 -24.59
CA PRO A 191 23.15 2.82 -23.25
C PRO A 191 22.67 3.97 -22.36
N GLU A 192 23.34 5.13 -22.42
CA GLU A 192 22.97 6.31 -21.64
C GLU A 192 21.65 6.92 -22.11
N SER A 193 21.47 7.06 -23.42
CA SER A 193 20.21 7.58 -23.99
C SER A 193 19.03 6.68 -23.69
N TYR A 194 19.24 5.37 -23.66
CA TYR A 194 18.21 4.40 -23.34
C TYR A 194 17.82 4.45 -21.86
N GLN A 195 18.80 4.58 -20.95
CA GLN A 195 18.50 4.79 -19.52
C GLN A 195 17.69 6.07 -19.29
N VAL A 196 18.03 7.17 -19.99
CA VAL A 196 17.26 8.42 -19.92
C VAL A 196 15.81 8.22 -20.37
N LEU A 197 15.58 7.45 -21.45
CA LEU A 197 14.24 7.11 -21.92
C LEU A 197 13.45 6.35 -20.84
N VAL A 198 14.02 5.26 -20.32
CA VAL A 198 13.34 4.40 -19.32
C VAL A 198 13.03 5.18 -18.04
N SER A 199 13.97 6.00 -17.55
CA SER A 199 13.72 6.87 -16.39
C SER A 199 12.66 7.94 -16.68
N CYS A 200 12.66 8.54 -17.87
CA CYS A 200 11.62 9.50 -18.26
C CYS A 200 10.22 8.86 -18.24
N ILE A 201 10.09 7.62 -18.75
CA ILE A 201 8.82 6.89 -18.72
C ILE A 201 8.36 6.65 -17.27
N GLN A 202 9.27 6.21 -16.38
CA GLN A 202 8.95 5.95 -14.97
C GLN A 202 8.52 7.21 -14.20
N GLU A 203 8.96 8.40 -14.61
CA GLU A 203 8.59 9.67 -13.98
C GLU A 203 7.35 10.31 -14.62
N ALA A 204 6.91 9.83 -15.79
CA ALA A 204 5.81 10.42 -16.53
C ALA A 204 4.47 10.15 -15.85
N THR A 205 3.65 11.19 -15.66
CA THR A 205 2.36 11.10 -14.93
C THR A 205 1.15 11.01 -15.87
N SER A 206 1.37 10.95 -17.18
CA SER A 206 0.32 10.85 -18.20
C SER A 206 0.85 10.20 -19.47
N SER A 207 -0.02 9.61 -20.27
CA SER A 207 0.34 9.04 -21.58
C SER A 207 0.97 10.09 -22.51
N ALA A 208 0.49 11.34 -22.44
CA ALA A 208 1.06 12.45 -23.21
C ALA A 208 2.51 12.78 -22.80
N GLN A 209 2.85 12.67 -21.51
CA GLN A 209 4.23 12.84 -21.03
C GLN A 209 5.11 11.65 -21.45
N MET A 210 4.58 10.43 -21.42
CA MET A 210 5.32 9.24 -21.89
C MET A 210 5.70 9.35 -23.36
N GLN A 211 4.78 9.82 -24.22
CA GLN A 211 5.07 10.09 -25.63
C GLN A 211 6.15 11.16 -25.82
N ALA A 212 6.29 12.11 -24.89
CA ALA A 212 7.32 13.14 -24.96
C ALA A 212 8.72 12.64 -24.56
N CYS A 213 8.83 11.41 -24.05
CA CYS A 213 10.11 10.79 -23.70
C CYS A 213 10.86 10.20 -24.91
N GLU A 214 10.17 9.91 -26.01
CA GLU A 214 10.71 9.28 -27.22
C GLU A 214 11.66 10.19 -28.03
#